data_AF-A0A972RXC1-F1
#
_entry.id   AF-A0A972RXC1-F1
#
_cell.length_a   1.000
_cell.length_b   1.000
_cell.length_c   1.000
_cell.angle_alpha   90.00
_cell.angle_beta   90.00
_cell.angle_gamma   90.00
#
_symmetry.space_group_name_H-M   'P 1'
#
loop_
_entity.id
_entity.type
_entity.pdbx_description
1 polymer ?
#
loop_
_entity_poly.entity_id
_entity_poly.type
_entity_poly.pdbx_seq_one_letter_code
_entity_poly.pdbx_strand_id
1 'polypeptide(L)'
;CGNSPYKFKNIKTIEPLPSNKLAEQLKKHDIYITASKNDPCSNSLIEALHCGLPAVVLNDGGHPEITKKGGLVFNKNSEIISCFNEISNNYSSFQKNINIPTMNEVGQQYYNFMEEVFKTNKKIKSINIFKIINIYSSILFHKIIKHLK
;
A
#
# COMPACT_ATOMS: atom_id res chain seq x y z
N CYS A 1 -11.71 -8.12 -8.30
CA CYS A 1 -12.89 -7.66 -9.08
C CYS A 1 -12.37 -7.06 -10.38
N GLY A 2 -12.96 -7.36 -11.53
CA GLY A 2 -12.45 -6.89 -12.83
C GLY A 2 -12.90 -7.73 -14.03
N ASN A 3 -13.35 -8.97 -13.77
CA ASN A 3 -13.90 -9.84 -14.81
C ASN A 3 -15.35 -9.41 -15.09
N SER A 4 -15.53 -8.71 -16.20
CA SER A 4 -16.86 -8.40 -16.76
C SER A 4 -17.19 -9.44 -17.83
N PRO A 5 -18.41 -10.03 -17.82
CA PRO A 5 -18.86 -10.89 -18.92
C PRO A 5 -19.21 -10.09 -20.19
N TYR A 6 -19.27 -8.76 -20.10
CA TYR A 6 -19.65 -7.89 -21.21
C TYR A 6 -18.44 -7.55 -22.10
N LYS A 7 -18.66 -7.60 -23.41
CA LYS A 7 -17.75 -7.04 -24.40
C LYS A 7 -18.07 -5.58 -24.62
N PHE A 8 -17.05 -4.74 -24.51
CA PHE A 8 -17.17 -3.30 -24.72
C PHE A 8 -16.57 -2.91 -26.07
N LYS A 9 -17.06 -1.82 -26.66
CA LYS A 9 -16.56 -1.32 -27.94
C LYS A 9 -15.17 -0.66 -27.81
N ASN A 10 -14.98 0.13 -26.76
CA ASN A 10 -13.79 0.97 -26.56
C ASN A 10 -12.99 0.59 -25.31
N ILE A 11 -13.32 -0.52 -24.65
CA ILE A 11 -12.63 -0.99 -23.44
C ILE A 11 -12.05 -2.36 -23.76
N LYS A 12 -10.74 -2.49 -23.57
CA LYS A 12 -10.02 -3.76 -23.69
C LYS A 12 -9.80 -4.33 -22.30
N THR A 13 -10.46 -5.44 -22.01
CA THR A 13 -10.18 -6.23 -20.79
C THR A 13 -8.91 -7.05 -21.01
N ILE A 14 -8.03 -7.04 -20.01
CA ILE A 14 -6.77 -7.79 -20.02
C ILE A 14 -6.86 -8.81 -18.88
N GLU A 15 -6.52 -10.06 -19.18
CA GLU A 15 -6.44 -11.12 -18.17
C GLU A 15 -5.39 -10.81 -17.11
N PRO A 16 -5.49 -11.40 -15.90
CA PRO A 16 -4.49 -11.23 -14.85
C PRO A 16 -3.07 -11.49 -15.38
N LEU A 17 -2.16 -10.54 -15.09
CA LEU A 17 -0.77 -10.61 -15.51
C LEU A 17 0.14 -10.79 -14.30
N PRO A 18 1.28 -11.51 -14.45
CA PRO A 18 2.34 -11.49 -13.44
C PRO A 18 2.94 -10.07 -13.34
N SER A 19 3.48 -9.72 -12.17
CA SER A 19 3.86 -8.33 -11.83
C SER A 19 4.82 -7.68 -12.84
N ASN A 20 5.78 -8.43 -13.38
CA ASN A 20 6.70 -7.92 -14.40
C ASN A 20 5.97 -7.55 -15.71
N LYS A 21 5.03 -8.39 -16.14
CA LYS A 21 4.20 -8.14 -17.34
C LYS A 21 3.16 -7.06 -17.10
N LEU A 22 2.64 -6.96 -15.88
CA LEU A 22 1.76 -5.85 -15.49
C LEU A 22 2.50 -4.51 -15.60
N ALA A 23 3.72 -4.41 -15.09
CA ALA A 23 4.53 -3.20 -15.20
C ALA A 23 4.84 -2.83 -16.66
N GLU A 24 5.22 -3.81 -17.49
CA GLU A 24 5.38 -3.62 -18.95
C GLU A 24 4.09 -3.11 -19.60
N GLN A 25 2.93 -3.60 -19.15
CA GLN A 25 1.63 -3.23 -19.69
C GLN A 25 1.19 -1.84 -19.24
N LEU A 26 1.38 -1.49 -17.97
CA LEU A 26 1.07 -0.16 -17.42
C LEU A 26 1.83 0.93 -18.18
N LYS A 27 3.12 0.73 -18.44
CA LYS A 27 3.98 1.68 -19.18
C LYS A 27 3.55 1.96 -20.62
N LYS A 28 2.59 1.21 -21.19
CA LYS A 28 2.04 1.45 -22.53
C LYS A 28 0.83 2.39 -22.53
N HIS A 29 0.39 2.84 -21.36
CA HIS A 29 -0.74 3.75 -21.20
C HIS A 29 -0.25 5.14 -20.80
N ASP A 30 -1.13 6.11 -20.88
CA ASP A 30 -0.81 7.50 -20.53
C ASP A 30 -1.34 7.85 -19.13
N ILE A 31 -2.59 7.54 -18.84
CA ILE A 31 -3.26 7.95 -17.59
C ILE A 31 -3.83 6.73 -16.88
N TYR A 32 -3.59 6.64 -15.58
CA TYR A 32 -4.24 5.66 -14.70
C TYR A 32 -5.49 6.26 -14.06
N ILE A 33 -6.56 5.46 -13.92
CA ILE A 33 -7.75 5.88 -13.20
C ILE A 33 -8.18 4.81 -12.19
N THR A 34 -8.51 5.25 -10.98
CA THR A 34 -9.20 4.42 -9.99
C THR A 34 -10.40 5.17 -9.41
N ALA A 35 -11.52 4.46 -9.36
CA ALA A 35 -12.74 4.88 -8.69
C ALA A 35 -13.08 3.96 -7.51
N SER A 36 -12.08 3.25 -6.95
CA SER A 36 -12.29 2.39 -5.79
C SER A 36 -12.71 3.23 -4.59
N LYS A 37 -13.57 2.65 -3.75
CA LYS A 37 -14.08 3.28 -2.52
C LYS A 37 -13.48 2.60 -1.32
N ASN A 38 -13.24 3.35 -0.25
CA ASN A 38 -12.65 2.85 1.01
C ASN A 38 -11.35 2.06 0.78
N ASP A 39 -10.48 2.56 -0.10
CA ASP A 39 -9.17 1.94 -0.41
C ASP A 39 -8.07 2.71 0.33
N PRO A 40 -7.74 2.35 1.59
CA PRO A 40 -6.88 3.15 2.44
C PRO A 40 -5.42 3.18 1.96
N CYS A 41 -5.00 2.17 1.19
CA CYS A 41 -3.66 2.11 0.62
C CYS A 41 -3.72 1.34 -0.70
N SER A 42 -3.97 2.06 -1.78
CA SER A 42 -4.16 1.44 -3.09
C SER A 42 -2.81 1.03 -3.70
N ASN A 43 -2.49 -0.26 -3.61
CA ASN A 43 -1.28 -0.82 -4.23
C ASN A 43 -1.27 -0.58 -5.75
N SER A 44 -2.41 -0.73 -6.41
CA SER A 44 -2.54 -0.51 -7.86
C SER A 44 -2.22 0.94 -8.26
N LEU A 45 -2.60 1.92 -7.43
CA LEU A 45 -2.24 3.32 -7.64
C LEU A 45 -0.73 3.53 -7.47
N ILE A 46 -0.13 2.94 -6.43
CA ILE A 46 1.32 3.00 -6.19
C ILE A 46 2.10 2.37 -7.36
N GLU A 47 1.64 1.24 -7.89
CA GLU A 47 2.22 0.58 -9.05
C GLU A 47 2.14 1.43 -10.32
N ALA A 48 0.98 2.06 -10.57
CA ALA A 48 0.79 2.95 -11.71
C ALA A 48 1.70 4.17 -11.66
N LEU A 49 1.80 4.82 -10.49
CA LEU A 49 2.70 5.95 -10.28
C LEU A 49 4.17 5.53 -10.43
N HIS A 50 4.58 4.35 -9.93
CA HIS A 50 5.94 3.81 -10.16
C HIS A 50 6.23 3.51 -11.64
N CYS A 51 5.18 3.25 -12.43
CA CYS A 51 5.27 3.11 -13.88
C CYS A 51 5.30 4.46 -14.62
N GLY A 52 5.22 5.59 -13.90
CA GLY A 52 5.28 6.93 -14.47
C GLY A 52 3.96 7.43 -15.04
N LEU A 53 2.83 6.86 -14.63
CA LEU A 53 1.49 7.25 -15.08
C LEU A 53 0.90 8.31 -14.15
N PRO A 54 0.56 9.50 -14.65
CA PRO A 54 -0.33 10.39 -13.94
C PRO A 54 -1.67 9.72 -13.62
N ALA A 55 -2.25 10.03 -12.46
CA ALA A 55 -3.45 9.35 -11.98
C ALA A 55 -4.67 10.28 -11.84
N VAL A 56 -5.86 9.78 -12.16
CA VAL A 56 -7.15 10.37 -11.80
C VAL A 56 -7.79 9.48 -10.75
N VAL A 57 -8.01 10.00 -9.55
CA VAL A 57 -8.39 9.18 -8.39
C VAL A 57 -9.63 9.71 -7.68
N LEU A 58 -10.47 8.81 -7.17
CA LEU A 58 -11.59 9.20 -6.32
C LEU A 58 -11.08 9.80 -5.00
N ASN A 59 -11.70 10.88 -4.54
CA ASN A 59 -11.46 11.49 -3.23
C ASN A 59 -11.99 10.61 -2.09
N ASP A 60 -11.35 9.47 -1.87
CA ASP A 60 -11.71 8.48 -0.87
C ASP A 60 -10.47 7.66 -0.47
N GLY A 61 -10.52 7.07 0.72
CA GLY A 61 -9.42 6.30 1.29
C GLY A 61 -8.08 7.06 1.29
N GLY A 62 -7.01 6.39 0.89
CA GLY A 62 -5.66 6.95 0.82
C GLY A 62 -5.30 7.60 -0.51
N HIS A 63 -6.22 7.66 -1.49
CA HIS A 63 -5.86 8.11 -2.84
C HIS A 63 -5.32 9.55 -2.90
N PRO A 64 -5.92 10.56 -2.22
CA PRO A 64 -5.41 11.92 -2.27
C PRO A 64 -3.99 12.03 -1.69
N GLU A 65 -3.70 11.28 -0.63
CA GLU A 65 -2.40 11.23 0.03
C GLU A 65 -1.33 10.59 -0.86
N ILE A 66 -1.67 9.51 -1.56
CA ILE A 66 -0.75 8.79 -2.45
C ILE A 66 -0.50 9.59 -3.74
N THR A 67 -1.54 10.18 -4.32
CA THR A 67 -1.48 10.83 -5.65
C THR A 67 -0.70 12.15 -5.63
N LYS A 68 -0.84 12.95 -4.56
CA LYS A 68 -0.16 14.25 -4.39
C LYS A 68 -0.26 15.10 -5.66
N LYS A 69 0.89 15.51 -6.22
CA LYS A 69 1.02 16.32 -7.44
C LYS A 69 1.18 15.47 -8.72
N GLY A 70 1.18 14.14 -8.59
CA GLY A 70 1.29 13.22 -9.71
C GLY A 70 -0.04 12.96 -10.42
N GLY A 71 -1.11 13.65 -10.05
CA GLY A 71 -2.44 13.40 -10.61
C GLY A 71 -3.49 14.36 -10.08
N LEU A 72 -4.75 14.05 -10.39
CA LEU A 72 -5.92 14.83 -9.99
C LEU A 72 -6.91 13.96 -9.21
N VAL A 73 -7.60 14.62 -8.28
CA VAL A 73 -8.61 13.99 -7.43
C VAL A 73 -9.99 14.45 -7.89
N PHE A 74 -10.93 13.51 -8.06
CA PHE A 74 -12.32 13.80 -8.39
C PHE A 74 -13.26 13.33 -7.27
N ASN A 75 -14.40 14.00 -7.14
CA ASN A 75 -15.47 13.64 -6.20
C ASN A 75 -16.70 13.08 -6.93
N LYS A 76 -16.93 13.52 -8.18
CA LYS A 76 -18.08 13.12 -8.99
C LYS A 76 -17.64 12.60 -10.34
N ASN A 77 -18.38 11.62 -10.87
CA ASN A 77 -18.09 11.04 -12.18
C ASN A 77 -18.09 12.06 -13.32
N SER A 78 -18.85 13.16 -13.19
CA SER A 78 -18.88 14.26 -14.16
C SER A 78 -17.55 15.00 -14.29
N GLU A 79 -16.68 14.94 -13.29
CA GLU A 79 -15.38 15.65 -13.25
C GLU A 79 -14.26 14.86 -13.95
N ILE A 80 -14.45 13.56 -14.18
CA ILE A 80 -13.41 12.66 -14.72
C ILE A 80 -12.89 13.16 -16.08
N ILE A 81 -13.78 13.60 -16.96
CA ILE A 81 -13.40 14.07 -18.30
C ILE A 81 -12.57 15.35 -18.23
N SER A 82 -12.93 16.30 -17.36
CA SER A 82 -12.11 17.50 -17.14
C SER A 82 -10.73 17.15 -16.58
N CYS A 83 -10.65 16.20 -15.64
CA CYS A 83 -9.36 15.75 -15.11
C CYS A 83 -8.47 15.13 -16.21
N PHE A 84 -9.03 14.29 -17.09
CA PHE A 84 -8.28 13.74 -18.22
C PHE A 84 -7.77 14.82 -19.16
N ASN A 85 -8.60 15.81 -19.50
CA ASN A 85 -8.18 16.92 -20.36
C ASN A 85 -7.07 17.75 -19.71
N GLU A 86 -7.18 18.03 -18.41
CA GLU A 86 -6.18 18.80 -17.67
C GLU A 86 -4.83 18.08 -17.59
N ILE A 87 -4.84 16.78 -17.28
CA ILE A 87 -3.63 15.95 -17.29
C ILE A 87 -3.04 15.88 -18.70
N SER A 88 -3.87 15.63 -19.72
CA SER A 88 -3.41 15.55 -21.12
C SER A 88 -2.70 16.84 -21.56
N ASN A 89 -3.28 18.00 -21.26
CA ASN A 89 -2.72 19.30 -21.60
C ASN A 89 -1.42 19.63 -20.84
N ASN A 90 -1.21 19.02 -19.67
CA ASN A 90 -0.07 19.30 -18.78
C ASN A 90 0.72 18.03 -18.43
N TYR A 91 0.73 17.05 -19.33
CA TYR A 91 1.15 15.68 -19.02
C TYR A 91 2.55 15.61 -18.41
N SER A 92 3.53 16.24 -19.05
CA SER A 92 4.92 16.25 -18.59
C SER A 92 5.08 16.86 -17.19
N SER A 93 4.22 17.83 -16.83
CA SER A 93 4.22 18.43 -15.49
C SER A 93 3.75 17.42 -14.45
N PHE A 94 2.60 16.78 -14.68
CA PHE A 94 2.08 15.76 -13.77
C PHE A 94 3.03 14.57 -13.64
N GLN A 95 3.53 14.05 -14.76
CA GLN A 95 4.46 12.92 -14.76
C GLN A 95 5.74 13.23 -13.98
N LYS A 96 6.34 14.41 -14.18
CA LYS A 96 7.53 14.85 -13.44
C LYS A 96 7.27 15.03 -11.94
N ASN A 97 6.04 15.38 -11.56
CA ASN A 97 5.63 15.58 -10.19
C ASN A 97 5.20 14.30 -9.46
N ILE A 98 5.25 13.14 -10.13
CA ILE A 98 5.08 11.84 -9.47
C ILE A 98 6.24 11.67 -8.48
N ASN A 99 5.90 11.63 -7.19
CA ASN A 99 6.87 11.53 -6.11
C ASN A 99 6.37 10.55 -5.04
N ILE A 100 6.80 9.30 -5.19
CA ILE A 100 6.50 8.19 -4.30
C ILE A 100 7.82 7.54 -3.86
N PRO A 101 7.92 7.07 -2.62
CA PRO A 101 9.14 6.47 -2.13
C PRO A 101 9.36 5.09 -2.77
N THR A 102 10.62 4.78 -3.04
CA THR A 102 11.06 3.47 -3.47
C THR A 102 10.94 2.45 -2.33
N MET A 103 10.87 1.17 -2.67
CA MET A 103 10.85 0.09 -1.68
C MET A 103 12.07 0.12 -0.74
N ASN A 104 13.24 0.53 -1.25
CA ASN A 104 14.45 0.66 -0.45
C ASN A 104 14.33 1.79 0.58
N GLU A 105 13.79 2.95 0.19
CA GLU A 105 13.56 4.07 1.12
C GLU A 105 12.55 3.69 2.21
N VAL A 106 11.44 3.06 1.83
CA VAL A 106 10.44 2.58 2.79
C VAL A 106 11.05 1.53 3.73
N GLY A 107 11.79 0.57 3.19
CA GLY A 107 12.49 -0.46 3.98
C GLY A 107 13.49 0.15 4.96
N GLN A 108 14.25 1.16 4.53
CA GLN A 108 15.18 1.88 5.40
C GLN A 108 14.47 2.64 6.52
N GLN A 109 13.32 3.27 6.24
CA GLN A 109 12.51 3.93 7.27
C GLN A 109 12.03 2.95 8.34
N TYR A 110 11.52 1.78 7.93
CA TYR A 110 11.16 0.71 8.86
C TYR A 110 12.35 0.24 9.69
N TYR A 111 13.49 -0.01 9.05
CA TYR A 111 14.71 -0.44 9.74
C TYR A 111 15.14 0.58 10.81
N ASN A 112 15.22 1.85 10.43
CA ASN A 112 15.63 2.93 11.35
C ASN A 112 14.67 3.04 12.54
N PHE A 113 13.36 2.99 12.28
CA PHE A 113 12.34 3.02 13.32
C PHE A 113 12.49 1.84 14.29
N MET A 114 12.68 0.62 13.78
CA MET A 114 12.87 -0.56 14.61
C MET A 114 14.17 -0.48 15.44
N GLU A 115 15.25 0.04 14.86
CA GLU A 115 16.52 0.24 15.55
C GLU A 115 16.37 1.26 16.71
N GLU A 116 15.65 2.35 16.48
CA GLU A 116 15.33 3.35 17.49
C GLU A 116 14.51 2.76 18.64
N VAL A 117 13.45 2.01 18.32
CA VAL A 117 12.62 1.31 19.30
C VAL A 117 13.46 0.32 20.11
N PHE A 118 14.36 -0.43 19.46
CA PHE A 118 15.24 -1.39 20.12
C PHE A 118 16.24 -0.70 21.07
N LYS A 119 16.88 0.38 20.62
CA LYS A 119 17.81 1.18 21.44
C LYS A 119 17.12 1.79 22.65
N THR A 120 15.90 2.31 22.48
CA THR A 120 15.11 2.95 23.54
C THR A 120 14.61 1.93 24.57
N ASN A 121 14.30 0.70 24.13
CA ASN A 121 13.83 -0.38 25.01
C ASN A 121 14.95 -1.25 25.61
N LYS A 122 16.20 -0.76 25.67
CA LYS A 122 17.36 -1.45 26.27
C LYS A 122 17.24 -1.79 27.77
N LYS A 123 16.10 -1.55 28.42
CA LYS A 123 15.75 -2.26 29.67
C LYS A 123 15.39 -3.71 29.31
N ILE A 124 16.40 -4.53 29.02
CA ILE A 124 16.27 -5.99 29.14
C ILE A 124 15.82 -6.22 30.58
N LYS A 125 14.56 -6.63 30.79
CA LYS A 125 14.11 -7.06 32.11
C LYS A 125 14.97 -8.25 32.49
N SER A 126 15.97 -8.05 33.34
CA SER A 126 16.69 -9.18 33.92
C SER A 126 15.66 -10.01 34.68
N ILE A 127 15.49 -11.26 34.26
CA ILE A 127 14.62 -12.17 34.98
C ILE A 127 15.42 -12.58 36.22
N ASN A 128 15.09 -11.98 37.36
CA ASN A 128 15.65 -12.39 38.64
C ASN A 128 15.35 -13.88 38.88
N ILE A 129 16.29 -14.62 39.47
CA ILE A 129 16.19 -16.04 39.82
C ILE A 129 14.85 -16.38 40.49
N PHE A 130 14.30 -15.48 41.32
CA PHE A 130 12.99 -15.64 41.96
C PHE A 130 11.82 -15.75 40.99
N LYS A 131 11.84 -14.99 39.88
CA LYS A 131 10.80 -15.10 38.84
C LYS A 131 10.91 -16.42 38.09
N ILE A 132 12.13 -16.91 37.85
CA ILE A 132 12.36 -18.23 37.24
C ILE A 132 11.80 -19.32 38.16
N ILE A 133 12.15 -19.28 39.45
CA ILE A 133 11.65 -20.24 40.45
C ILE A 133 10.12 -20.23 40.50
N ASN A 134 9.49 -19.06 40.54
CA ASN A 134 8.02 -18.96 40.53
C ASN A 134 7.38 -19.56 39.28
N ILE A 135 7.98 -19.36 38.11
CA ILE A 135 7.50 -19.97 36.86
C ILE A 135 7.63 -21.49 36.93
N TYR A 136 8.78 -22.02 37.36
CA TYR A 136 8.97 -23.47 37.50
C TYR A 136 8.01 -24.08 38.52
N SER A 137 7.84 -23.45 39.68
CA SER A 137 6.88 -23.90 40.70
C SER A 137 5.45 -23.90 40.18
N SER A 138 5.04 -22.88 39.39
CA SER A 138 3.72 -22.83 38.77
C SER A 138 3.51 -23.94 37.73
N ILE A 139 4.52 -24.21 36.90
CA ILE A 139 4.48 -25.32 35.92
C ILE A 139 4.42 -26.67 36.64
N LEU A 140 5.21 -26.86 37.70
CA LEU A 140 5.22 -28.10 38.48
C LEU A 140 3.86 -28.33 39.15
N PHE A 141 3.30 -27.28 39.78
CA PHE A 141 1.99 -27.31 40.40
C PHE A 141 0.88 -27.66 39.40
N HIS A 142 0.91 -27.05 38.20
CA HIS A 142 -0.05 -27.37 37.16
C HIS A 142 0.08 -28.82 36.65
N LYS A 143 1.32 -29.33 36.50
CA LYS A 143 1.56 -30.74 36.16
C LYS A 143 1.04 -31.69 37.24
N ILE A 144 1.25 -31.38 38.53
CA ILE A 144 0.76 -32.17 39.66
C ILE A 144 -0.77 -32.18 39.69
N ILE A 145 -1.42 -31.02 39.55
CA ILE A 145 -2.90 -30.93 39.46
C ILE A 145 -3.43 -31.74 38.29
N LYS A 146 -2.77 -31.68 37.12
CA LYS A 146 -3.19 -32.43 35.94
C LYS A 146 -2.99 -33.94 36.09
N HIS A 147 -2.10 -34.38 36.98
CA HIS A 147 -1.86 -35.80 37.25
C HIS A 147 -2.76 -36.36 38.37
N LEU A 148 -3.33 -35.48 39.21
CA LEU A 148 -4.29 -35.80 40.29
C LEU A 148 -5.77 -35.73 39.83
N LYS A 149 -6.03 -35.29 38.59
CA LYS A 149 -7.32 -35.43 37.89
C LYS A 149 -7.25 -36.62 36.94
#